data_AF-A0A892ZRH4-F1
#
_entry.id   AF-A0A892ZRH4-F1
#
_cell.length_a   1.000
_cell.length_b   1.000
_cell.length_c   1.000
_cell.angle_alpha   90.00
_cell.angle_beta   90.00
_cell.angle_gamma   90.00
#
_symmetry.space_group_name_H-M   'P 1'
#
loop_
_entity.id
_entity.type
_entity.pdbx_description
1 polymer ?
#
loop_
_entity_poly.entity_id
_entity_poly.type
_entity_poly.pdbx_seq_one_letter_code
_entity_poly.pdbx_strand_id
1 'polypeptide(L)'
;MYITYAMYVLGIFIGLTPIVGVILAYIKRDEMQGTVYYDHMQFLIKTFWVSLTGMVIGAILMLVLIGYLVLLAVGVWYIFRVVLGIVKLLDNKPVTPDGWFM
;
A
#
# COMPACT_ATOMS: atom_id res chain seq x y z
N MET A 1 -8.24 9.93 5.57
CA MET A 1 -8.49 8.54 5.11
C MET A 1 -8.59 8.44 3.59
N TYR A 2 -9.66 8.95 2.97
CA TYR A 2 -9.88 8.83 1.52
C TYR A 2 -8.77 9.45 0.65
N ILE A 3 -8.25 10.61 1.03
CA ILE A 3 -7.11 11.25 0.35
C ILE A 3 -5.89 10.33 0.34
N THR A 4 -5.62 9.65 1.47
CA THR A 4 -4.51 8.70 1.59
C THR A 4 -4.66 7.56 0.58
N TYR A 5 -5.84 6.92 0.50
CA TYR A 5 -6.09 5.90 -0.53
C TYR A 5 -6.00 6.44 -1.95
N ALA A 6 -6.52 7.65 -2.21
CA ALA A 6 -6.44 8.28 -3.52
C ALA A 6 -4.98 8.44 -3.98
N MET A 7 -4.07 8.81 -3.08
CA MET A 7 -2.63 8.88 -3.39
C MET A 7 -2.03 7.53 -3.80
N TYR A 8 -2.49 6.43 -3.19
CA TYR A 8 -2.05 5.08 -3.54
C TYR A 8 -2.62 4.61 -4.88
N VAL A 9 -3.89 4.93 -5.17
CA VAL A 9 -4.54 4.63 -6.46
C VAL A 9 -3.87 5.40 -7.59
N LEU A 10 -3.62 6.71 -7.42
CA LEU A 10 -2.87 7.52 -8.38
C LEU A 10 -1.46 6.97 -8.62
N GLY A 11 -0.89 6.28 -7.62
CA GLY A 11 0.43 5.67 -7.70
C GLY A 11 0.51 4.54 -8.70
N ILE A 12 -0.61 3.91 -9.05
CA ILE A 12 -0.68 2.88 -10.09
C ILE A 12 -0.33 3.48 -11.46
N PHE A 13 -0.66 4.76 -11.68
CA PHE A 13 -0.43 5.45 -12.95
C PHE A 13 0.83 6.31 -12.95
N ILE A 14 1.13 6.95 -11.81
CA ILE A 14 2.20 7.97 -11.70
C ILE A 14 3.45 7.43 -10.97
N GLY A 15 3.31 6.36 -10.17
CA GLY A 15 4.39 5.74 -9.42
C GLY A 15 4.80 6.48 -8.13
N LEU A 16 4.89 7.81 -8.14
CA LEU A 16 5.47 8.59 -7.03
C LEU A 16 4.46 9.12 -6.01
N THR A 17 3.17 9.22 -6.35
CA THR A 17 2.15 9.74 -5.45
C THR A 17 1.96 8.95 -4.13
N PRO A 18 2.24 7.63 -4.02
CA PRO A 18 2.17 6.91 -2.75
C PRO A 18 3.13 7.45 -1.69
N ILE A 19 4.18 8.20 -2.07
CA ILE A 19 5.06 8.90 -1.13
C ILE A 19 4.27 9.93 -0.31
N VAL A 20 3.44 10.73 -0.97
CA VAL A 20 2.54 11.67 -0.28
C VAL A 20 1.55 10.91 0.59
N GLY A 21 1.03 9.79 0.07
CA GLY A 21 0.13 8.90 0.80
C GLY A 21 0.73 8.37 2.11
N VAL A 22 1.96 7.84 2.09
CA VAL A 22 2.60 7.30 3.30
C VAL A 22 2.94 8.40 4.30
N ILE A 23 3.35 9.60 3.85
CA ILE A 23 3.57 10.75 4.72
C ILE A 23 2.28 11.13 5.44
N LEU A 24 1.16 11.26 4.69
CA LEU A 24 -0.15 11.54 5.28
C LEU A 24 -0.59 10.46 6.27
N ALA A 25 -0.30 9.19 5.97
CA ALA A 25 -0.61 8.09 6.87
C ALA A 25 0.16 8.21 8.19
N TYR A 26 1.47 8.50 8.16
CA TYR A 26 2.25 8.71 9.38
C TYR A 26 1.79 9.92 10.19
N ILE A 27 1.45 11.03 9.53
CA ILE A 27 0.98 12.24 10.20
C ILE A 27 -0.38 12.01 10.88
N LYS A 28 -1.30 11.31 10.20
CA LYS A 28 -2.71 11.20 10.62
C LYS A 28 -3.06 9.96 11.42
N ARG A 29 -2.22 8.92 11.44
CA ARG A 29 -2.55 7.65 12.11
C ARG A 29 -2.82 7.84 13.60
N ASP A 30 -2.05 8.67 14.31
CA ASP A 30 -2.16 8.78 15.77
C ASP A 30 -3.47 9.46 16.20
N GLU A 31 -3.99 10.37 15.37
CA GLU A 31 -5.32 10.99 15.54
C GLU A 31 -6.47 9.98 15.35
N MET A 32 -6.21 8.81 14.73
CA MET A 32 -7.23 7.83 14.36
C MET A 32 -7.27 6.61 15.29
N GLN A 33 -6.47 6.58 16.36
CA GLN A 33 -6.43 5.48 17.32
C GLN A 33 -7.83 5.17 17.88
N GLY A 34 -8.12 3.87 18.06
CA GLY A 34 -9.43 3.40 18.50
C GLY A 34 -10.53 3.41 17.42
N THR A 35 -10.20 3.78 16.17
CA THR A 35 -11.12 3.71 15.02
C THR A 35 -10.64 2.70 13.98
N VAL A 36 -11.55 2.25 13.11
CA VAL A 36 -11.21 1.38 11.96
C VAL A 36 -10.19 2.02 11.02
N TYR A 37 -10.08 3.34 10.99
CA TYR A 37 -9.16 4.08 10.13
C TYR A 37 -7.70 3.92 10.58
N TYR A 38 -7.45 3.68 11.86
CA TYR A 38 -6.10 3.42 12.37
C TYR A 38 -5.47 2.23 11.66
N ASP A 39 -6.21 1.12 11.59
CA ASP A 39 -5.76 -0.11 10.97
C ASP A 39 -5.50 0.08 9.48
N HIS A 40 -6.35 0.86 8.80
CA HIS A 40 -6.11 1.19 7.41
C HIS A 40 -4.87 2.05 7.17
N MET A 41 -4.54 2.98 8.08
CA MET A 41 -3.30 3.75 7.98
C MET A 41 -2.07 2.85 8.13
N GLN A 42 -2.07 1.95 9.11
CA GLN A 42 -0.98 0.98 9.30
C GLN A 42 -0.86 0.03 8.09
N PHE A 43 -1.99 -0.44 7.57
CA PHE A 43 -2.07 -1.27 6.38
C PHE A 43 -1.47 -0.58 5.14
N LEU A 44 -1.79 0.70 4.93
CA LEU A 44 -1.23 1.48 3.81
C LEU A 44 0.27 1.71 3.99
N ILE A 45 0.71 2.09 5.20
CA ILE A 45 2.13 2.24 5.52
C ILE A 45 2.90 0.97 5.17
N LYS A 46 2.43 -0.19 5.61
CA LYS A 46 3.06 -1.47 5.29
C LYS A 46 3.05 -1.76 3.79
N THR A 47 1.92 -1.50 3.11
CA THR A 47 1.79 -1.67 1.67
C THR A 47 2.85 -0.86 0.92
N PHE A 48 3.09 0.39 1.33
CA PHE A 48 4.15 1.21 0.75
C PHE A 48 5.54 0.60 0.92
N TRP A 49 5.92 0.23 2.16
CA TRP A 49 7.27 -0.26 2.41
C TRP A 49 7.54 -1.62 1.78
N VAL A 50 6.56 -2.53 1.79
CA VAL A 50 6.68 -3.84 1.13
C VAL A 50 6.80 -3.66 -0.38
N SER A 51 5.97 -2.80 -0.99
CA SER A 51 6.04 -2.55 -2.42
C SER A 51 7.32 -1.83 -2.82
N LEU A 52 7.79 -0.84 -2.05
CA LEU A 52 9.06 -0.17 -2.30
C LEU A 52 10.24 -1.15 -2.23
N THR A 53 10.28 -1.98 -1.19
CA THR A 53 11.32 -3.00 -1.03
C THR A 53 11.28 -4.01 -2.17
N GLY A 54 10.10 -4.51 -2.51
CA GLY A 54 9.89 -5.44 -3.62
C GLY A 54 10.27 -4.83 -4.98
N MET A 55 9.99 -3.54 -5.19
CA MET A 55 10.40 -2.81 -6.40
C MET A 55 11.92 -2.68 -6.48
N VAL A 56 12.59 -2.33 -5.39
CA VAL A 56 14.07 -2.25 -5.34
C VAL A 56 14.70 -3.61 -5.62
N ILE A 57 14.22 -4.68 -4.95
CA ILE A 57 14.69 -6.05 -5.18
C ILE A 57 14.43 -6.47 -6.64
N GLY A 58 13.22 -6.23 -7.15
CA GLY A 58 12.85 -6.54 -8.53
C GLY A 58 13.74 -5.82 -9.55
N ALA A 59 14.03 -4.54 -9.33
CA ALA A 59 14.91 -3.76 -10.19
C ALA A 59 16.34 -4.31 -10.22
N ILE A 60 16.90 -4.71 -9.06
CA ILE A 60 18.22 -5.35 -9.00
C ILE A 60 18.20 -6.70 -9.75
N LEU A 61 17.15 -7.49 -9.57
CA LEU A 61 17.01 -8.80 -10.21
C LEU A 61 16.71 -8.74 -11.72
N MET A 62 16.41 -7.57 -12.28
CA MET A 62 16.25 -7.42 -13.73
C MET A 62 17.54 -7.77 -14.47
N LEU A 63 18.70 -7.62 -13.83
CA LEU A 63 20.02 -8.01 -14.37
C LEU A 63 20.09 -9.49 -14.79
N VAL A 64 19.27 -10.35 -14.16
CA VAL A 64 19.17 -11.79 -14.43
C VAL A 64 17.80 -12.20 -14.97
N LEU A 65 17.05 -11.25 -15.54
CA LEU A 65 15.70 -11.40 -16.13
C LEU A 65 14.58 -11.83 -15.16
N ILE A 66 14.88 -12.35 -13.97
CA ILE A 66 13.85 -12.72 -12.98
C ILE A 66 13.16 -11.48 -12.37
N GLY A 67 13.81 -10.33 -12.39
CA GLY A 67 13.28 -9.08 -11.85
C GLY A 67 11.92 -8.68 -12.43
N TYR A 68 11.65 -8.96 -13.70
CA TYR A 68 10.36 -8.66 -14.31
C TYR A 68 9.20 -9.42 -13.65
N LEU A 69 9.42 -10.69 -13.27
CA LEU A 69 8.41 -11.49 -12.55
C LEU A 69 8.18 -10.96 -11.13
N VAL A 70 9.25 -10.54 -10.47
CA VAL A 70 9.18 -9.94 -9.13
C VAL A 70 8.41 -8.62 -9.17
N LEU A 71 8.72 -7.74 -10.12
CA LEU A 71 8.03 -6.46 -10.29
C LEU A 71 6.54 -6.67 -10.62
N LEU A 72 6.21 -7.64 -11.47
CA LEU A 72 4.82 -8.00 -11.77
C LEU A 72 4.09 -8.49 -10.53
N ALA A 73 4.69 -9.41 -9.76
CA ALA A 73 4.11 -9.93 -8.53
C ALA A 73 3.86 -8.82 -7.50
N VAL A 74 4.83 -7.91 -7.32
CA VAL A 74 4.70 -6.75 -6.43
C VAL A 74 3.58 -5.81 -6.90
N GLY A 75 3.48 -5.55 -8.20
CA GLY A 75 2.42 -4.72 -8.79
C GLY A 75 1.03 -5.31 -8.57
N VAL A 76 0.85 -6.60 -8.85
CA VAL A 76 -0.42 -7.31 -8.61
C VAL A 76 -0.77 -7.29 -7.12
N TRP A 77 0.19 -7.58 -6.25
CA TRP A 77 -0.01 -7.56 -4.80
C TRP A 77 -0.39 -6.17 -4.27
N TYR A 78 0.27 -5.12 -4.77
CA TYR A 78 -0.03 -3.72 -4.41
C TYR A 78 -1.46 -3.34 -4.80
N ILE A 79 -1.86 -3.60 -6.05
CA ILE A 79 -3.20 -3.31 -6.55
C ILE A 79 -4.25 -4.06 -5.73
N PHE A 80 -4.04 -5.36 -5.51
CA PHE A 80 -4.92 -6.21 -4.72
C PHE A 80 -5.14 -5.64 -3.31
N ARG A 81 -4.07 -5.26 -2.59
CA ARG A 81 -4.20 -4.69 -1.25
C ARG A 81 -4.92 -3.36 -1.23
N VAL A 82 -4.61 -2.46 -2.17
CA VAL A 82 -5.27 -1.14 -2.24
C VAL A 82 -6.76 -1.30 -2.52
N VAL A 83 -7.15 -2.14 -3.47
CA VAL A 83 -8.57 -2.38 -3.82
C VAL A 83 -9.31 -3.01 -2.64
N LEU A 84 -8.78 -4.06 -2.03
CA LEU A 84 -9.43 -4.70 -0.88
C LEU A 84 -9.51 -3.79 0.34
N GLY A 85 -8.48 -2.97 0.56
CA GLY A 85 -8.47 -1.96 1.60
C GLY A 85 -9.60 -0.94 1.41
N ILE A 86 -9.84 -0.51 0.17
CA ILE A 86 -10.96 0.38 -0.17
C ILE A 86 -12.30 -0.32 0.03
N VAL A 87 -12.46 -1.57 -0.42
CA VAL A 87 -13.71 -2.34 -0.22
C VAL A 87 -14.06 -2.44 1.26
N LYS A 88 -13.09 -2.79 2.11
CA LYS A 88 -13.30 -2.85 3.56
C LYS A 88 -13.60 -1.49 4.19
N LEU A 89 -12.96 -0.43 3.68
CA LEU A 89 -13.25 0.94 4.13
C LEU A 89 -14.69 1.34 3.81
N LEU A 90 -15.18 1.03 2.60
CA LEU A 90 -16.57 1.29 2.19
C LEU A 90 -17.57 0.51 3.04
N ASP A 91 -17.19 -0.69 3.48
CA ASP A 91 -17.95 -1.52 4.41
C ASP A 91 -17.85 -1.08 5.89
N ASN A 92 -17.10 -0.02 6.21
CA ASN A 92 -16.75 0.38 7.59
C ASN A 92 -16.13 -0.76 8.43
N LYS A 93 -15.36 -1.65 7.80
CA LYS A 93 -14.67 -2.77 8.46
C LYS A 93 -13.18 -2.50 8.58
N PRO A 94 -12.52 -2.93 9.68
CA PRO A 94 -11.08 -2.84 9.79
C PRO A 94 -10.37 -3.79 8.81
N VAL A 95 -9.11 -3.47 8.53
CA VAL A 95 -8.16 -4.35 7.84
C VAL A 95 -7.16 -4.89 8.85
N THR A 96 -6.56 -6.04 8.57
CA THR A 96 -5.46 -6.53 9.40
C THR A 96 -4.16 -5.90 8.85
N PRO A 97 -3.42 -5.10 9.64
CA PRO A 97 -2.19 -4.48 9.14
C PRO A 97 -1.10 -5.52 8.89
N ASP A 98 -1.07 -6.59 9.68
CA ASP A 98 0.06 -7.52 9.74
C ASP A 98 -0.05 -8.73 8.80
N GLY A 99 -1.20 -9.03 8.21
CA GLY A 99 -1.27 -10.14 7.26
C GLY A 99 -0.64 -9.77 5.92
N TRP A 100 -0.43 -10.78 5.08
CA TRP A 100 0.11 -10.62 3.72
C TRP A 100 -0.97 -10.26 2.70
N PHE A 101 -2.20 -10.74 2.93
CA PHE A 101 -3.37 -10.48 2.08
C PHE A 101 -4.42 -9.66 2.84
N MET A 102 -4.73 -10.10 4.06
CA MET A 102 -5.39 -9.35 5.13
C MET A 102 -4.66 -9.71 6.40
#